data_AF-A0A494WAN8-F1
#
_entry.id   AF-A0A494WAN8-F1
#
_cell.length_a   1.000
_cell.length_b   1.000
_cell.length_c   1.000
_cell.angle_alpha   90.00
_cell.angle_beta   90.00
_cell.angle_gamma   90.00
#
_symmetry.space_group_name_H-M   'P 1'
#
loop_
_entity.id
_entity.type
_entity.pdbx_description
1 polymer ?
#
loop_
_entity_poly.entity_id
_entity_poly.type
_entity_poly.pdbx_seq_one_letter_code
_entity_poly.pdbx_strand_id
1 'polypeptide(L)'
;MRMRLAAAGLALAISLLFTSPASATPASPDPQLQQRHRFDIHVQPLNEGLRLLAMQSGVRILFSYDVAASIRGRRVEGFMSTEEALRRLLQGTELKYSRAGVGVLAMHYRQPASCAALSAAASAASPAIRDSTVAMRRGSADAACR
;
A
#
# COMPACT_ATOMS: atom_id res chain seq x y z
N MET A 1 25.30 -61.02 -6.43
CA MET A 1 24.77 -61.53 -5.15
C MET A 1 24.04 -60.36 -4.47
N ARG A 2 22.71 -60.21 -4.53
CA ARG A 2 21.64 -60.93 -3.79
C ARG A 2 21.93 -61.07 -2.29
N MET A 3 21.66 -60.02 -1.52
CA MET A 3 21.22 -60.16 -0.13
C MET A 3 19.91 -59.38 0.03
N ARG A 4 18.81 -60.15 0.01
CA ARG A 4 17.46 -59.72 0.31
C ARG A 4 17.27 -59.69 1.84
N LEU A 5 16.58 -58.64 2.29
CA LEU A 5 15.62 -58.58 3.40
C LEU A 5 15.85 -59.47 4.64
N ALA A 6 16.21 -58.81 5.74
CA ALA A 6 15.65 -58.98 7.09
C ALA A 6 16.09 -57.71 7.86
N ALA A 7 15.27 -56.95 8.57
CA ALA A 7 14.16 -57.36 9.40
C ALA A 7 13.04 -56.32 9.36
N ALA A 8 11.82 -56.83 9.33
CA ALA A 8 10.64 -56.11 9.77
C ALA A 8 10.80 -55.74 11.26
N GLY A 9 10.40 -54.52 11.63
CA GLY A 9 10.18 -54.18 13.04
C GLY A 9 10.86 -52.92 13.55
N LEU A 10 10.66 -51.78 12.88
CA LEU A 10 10.64 -50.48 13.59
C LEU A 10 9.79 -49.51 12.77
N ALA A 11 8.47 -49.68 12.80
CA ALA A 11 7.63 -48.88 13.68
C ALA A 11 7.70 -47.37 13.35
N LEU A 12 7.06 -46.99 12.22
CA LEU A 12 5.87 -46.12 12.26
C LEU A 12 5.99 -44.68 12.81
N ALA A 13 7.15 -44.00 12.76
CA ALA A 13 7.27 -42.68 13.42
C ALA A 13 8.02 -41.57 12.65
N ILE A 14 8.08 -41.59 11.31
CA ILE A 14 8.74 -40.50 10.54
C ILE A 14 7.78 -39.62 9.73
N SER A 15 6.48 -39.91 9.72
CA SER A 15 5.51 -39.23 8.85
C SER A 15 4.97 -37.87 9.32
N LEU A 16 5.62 -37.13 10.24
CA LEU A 16 4.97 -35.99 10.91
C LEU A 16 5.61 -34.61 10.82
N LEU A 17 6.60 -34.36 9.97
CA LEU A 17 7.20 -33.01 9.87
C LEU A 17 7.35 -32.52 8.41
N PHE A 18 6.27 -32.54 7.64
CA PHE A 18 6.05 -31.56 6.56
C PHE A 18 5.02 -30.53 7.03
N THR A 19 5.37 -29.82 8.11
CA THR A 19 4.72 -28.53 8.43
C THR A 19 5.21 -27.55 7.36
N SER A 20 4.37 -27.28 6.36
CA SER A 20 4.59 -26.17 5.44
C SER A 20 4.36 -24.88 6.22
N PRO A 21 5.37 -24.03 6.46
CA PRO A 21 5.08 -22.69 6.92
C PRO A 21 4.28 -22.01 5.81
N ALA A 22 3.08 -21.53 6.15
CA ALA A 22 2.33 -20.64 5.29
C ALA A 22 3.17 -19.36 5.13
N SER A 23 3.96 -19.29 4.07
CA SER A 23 4.70 -18.09 3.70
C SER A 23 3.68 -17.01 3.33
N ALA A 24 3.42 -16.10 4.26
CA ALA A 24 2.80 -14.82 3.93
C ALA A 24 3.72 -14.15 2.91
N THR A 25 3.31 -14.10 1.64
CA THR A 25 4.10 -13.50 0.56
C THR A 25 4.34 -12.04 0.91
N PRO A 26 5.58 -11.63 1.26
CA PRO A 26 5.84 -10.22 1.50
C PRO A 26 5.58 -9.49 0.19
N ALA A 27 4.85 -8.37 0.25
CA ALA A 27 4.69 -7.50 -0.90
C ALA A 27 6.09 -7.13 -1.41
N SER A 28 6.43 -7.54 -2.63
CA SER A 28 7.78 -7.35 -3.16
C SER A 28 8.17 -5.87 -3.07
N PRO A 29 9.34 -5.56 -2.49
CA PRO A 29 9.85 -4.20 -2.48
C PRO A 29 10.04 -3.75 -3.94
N ASP A 30 9.63 -2.53 -4.24
CA ASP A 30 9.79 -1.98 -5.58
C ASP A 30 11.25 -1.62 -5.78
N PRO A 31 11.94 -2.23 -6.76
CA PRO A 31 13.36 -2.02 -6.93
C PRO A 31 13.69 -0.54 -7.19
N GLN A 32 12.80 0.23 -7.83
CA GLN A 32 13.03 1.65 -8.08
C GLN A 32 13.01 2.50 -6.81
N LEU A 33 12.24 2.08 -5.80
CA LEU A 33 12.17 2.79 -4.52
C LEU A 33 13.40 2.52 -3.63
N GLN A 34 14.04 1.37 -3.83
CA GLN A 34 15.24 0.98 -3.10
C GLN A 34 16.53 1.50 -3.74
N GLN A 35 16.47 2.03 -4.97
CA GLN A 35 17.64 2.65 -5.61
C GLN A 35 18.09 3.87 -4.81
N ARG A 36 19.41 3.93 -4.58
CA ARG A 36 20.05 5.00 -3.82
C ARG A 36 20.56 6.06 -4.77
N HIS A 37 20.19 7.30 -4.49
CA HIS A 37 20.61 8.46 -5.25
C HIS A 37 21.13 9.53 -4.29
N ARG A 38 21.92 10.46 -4.83
CA ARG A 38 22.26 11.67 -4.12
C ARG A 38 21.12 12.66 -4.32
N PHE A 39 20.43 12.98 -3.24
CA PHE A 39 19.37 13.98 -3.25
C PHE A 39 19.90 15.32 -2.75
N ASP A 40 19.49 16.38 -3.42
CA ASP A 40 19.65 17.78 -2.98
C ASP A 40 18.32 18.49 -3.20
N ILE A 41 17.53 18.61 -2.14
CA ILE A 41 16.20 19.23 -2.15
C ILE A 41 16.11 20.17 -0.95
N HIS A 42 16.05 21.47 -1.23
CA HIS A 42 15.97 22.52 -0.22
C HIS A 42 14.55 22.62 0.38
N VAL A 43 14.39 23.42 1.45
CA VAL A 43 13.06 23.64 2.05
C VAL A 43 12.20 24.44 1.08
N GLN A 44 11.16 23.80 0.55
CA GLN A 44 10.35 24.35 -0.53
C GLN A 44 8.90 23.84 -0.46
N PRO A 45 7.98 24.43 -1.24
CA PRO A 45 6.63 23.90 -1.40
C PRO A 45 6.65 22.41 -1.78
N LEU A 46 5.76 21.60 -1.20
CA LEU A 46 5.82 20.15 -1.33
C LEU A 46 5.64 19.69 -2.79
N ASN A 47 4.81 20.39 -3.58
CA ASN A 47 4.67 20.16 -5.03
C ASN A 47 6.03 20.24 -5.77
N GLU A 48 6.82 21.27 -5.49
CA GLU A 48 8.15 21.46 -6.05
C GLU A 48 9.10 20.36 -5.57
N GLY A 49 9.09 20.06 -4.27
CA GLY A 49 9.93 19.02 -3.67
C GLY A 49 9.67 17.63 -4.24
N LEU A 50 8.40 17.26 -4.41
CA LEU A 50 8.00 16.00 -5.04
C LEU A 50 8.43 15.95 -6.51
N ARG A 51 8.34 17.07 -7.23
CA ARG A 51 8.80 17.13 -8.63
C ARG A 51 10.32 16.93 -8.72
N LEU A 52 11.10 17.60 -7.89
CA LEU A 52 12.56 17.42 -7.87
C LEU A 52 12.96 15.99 -7.49
N LEU A 53 12.29 15.41 -6.49
CA LEU A 53 12.52 14.02 -6.09
C LEU A 53 12.23 13.07 -7.27
N ALA A 54 11.09 13.23 -7.93
CA ALA A 54 10.70 12.46 -9.11
C ALA A 54 11.73 12.57 -10.26
N MET A 55 12.26 13.77 -10.51
CA MET A 55 13.30 13.98 -11.52
C MET A 55 14.62 13.30 -11.16
N GLN A 56 15.04 13.36 -9.89
CA GLN A 56 16.33 12.82 -9.44
C GLN A 56 16.32 11.29 -9.32
N SER A 57 15.18 10.69 -8.93
CA SER A 57 15.06 9.24 -8.79
C SER A 57 14.43 8.52 -9.98
N GLY A 58 13.87 9.25 -10.94
CA GLY A 58 13.19 8.68 -12.10
C GLY A 58 11.85 7.99 -11.80
N VAL A 59 11.26 8.25 -10.62
CA VAL A 59 9.93 7.70 -10.25
C VAL A 59 8.84 8.69 -10.64
N ARG A 60 7.64 8.18 -10.92
CA ARG A 60 6.48 9.01 -11.23
C ARG A 60 5.60 9.17 -10.00
N ILE A 61 5.31 10.41 -9.65
CA ILE A 61 4.51 10.74 -8.46
C ILE A 61 3.20 11.42 -8.89
N LEU A 62 2.07 10.82 -8.52
CA LEU A 62 0.73 11.33 -8.76
C LEU A 62 0.24 12.04 -7.50
N PHE A 63 -0.12 13.31 -7.62
CA PHE A 63 -0.63 14.12 -6.52
C PHE A 63 -1.57 15.22 -7.04
N SER A 64 -2.45 15.72 -6.16
CA SER A 64 -3.27 16.91 -6.45
C SER A 64 -2.46 18.18 -6.19
N TYR A 65 -2.45 19.10 -7.15
CA TYR A 65 -1.59 20.30 -7.11
C TYR A 65 -1.93 21.23 -5.94
N ASP A 66 -3.22 21.52 -5.72
CA ASP A 66 -3.70 22.41 -4.65
C ASP A 66 -3.26 21.95 -3.26
N VAL A 67 -3.29 20.64 -3.05
CA VAL A 67 -2.91 19.98 -1.79
C VAL A 67 -1.41 20.10 -1.54
N ALA A 68 -0.60 19.83 -2.56
CA ALA A 68 0.85 19.84 -2.43
C ALA A 68 1.43 21.27 -2.41
N ALA A 69 0.74 22.27 -2.94
CA ALA A 69 1.17 23.67 -2.89
C ALA A 69 0.94 24.31 -1.51
N SER A 70 -0.09 23.88 -0.78
CA SER A 70 -0.44 24.42 0.54
C SER A 70 0.46 23.92 1.68
N ILE A 71 1.20 22.83 1.45
CA ILE A 71 2.07 22.20 2.45
C ILE A 71 3.53 22.45 2.11
N ARG A 72 4.36 22.71 3.13
CA ARG A 72 5.82 22.82 2.97
C ARG A 72 6.50 21.49 3.24
N GLY A 73 7.35 21.05 2.30
CA GLY A 73 8.20 19.88 2.47
C GLY A 73 9.44 20.19 3.31
N ARG A 74 10.06 19.14 3.86
CA ARG A 74 11.34 19.28 4.58
C ARG A 74 12.54 19.20 3.64
N ARG A 75 13.67 19.74 4.07
CA ARG A 75 14.96 19.59 3.37
C ARG A 75 15.33 18.10 3.31
N VAL A 76 15.74 17.64 2.13
CA VAL A 76 16.23 16.27 1.92
C VAL A 76 17.55 16.33 1.17
N GLU A 77 18.62 16.04 1.90
CA GLU A 77 19.99 16.09 1.39
C GLU A 77 20.78 14.86 1.83
N GLY A 78 21.58 14.31 0.92
CA GLY A 78 22.47 13.18 1.18
C GLY A 78 22.24 11.98 0.27
N PHE A 79 22.95 10.88 0.54
CA PHE A 79 22.89 9.65 -0.25
C PHE A 79 21.97 8.61 0.40
N MET A 80 20.76 8.47 -0.12
CA MET A 80 19.70 7.65 0.47
C MET A 80 18.80 7.03 -0.61
N SER A 81 17.94 6.09 -0.23
CA SER A 81 16.98 5.51 -1.18
C SER A 81 15.87 6.50 -1.53
N THR A 82 15.22 6.30 -2.68
CA THR A 82 14.05 7.10 -3.09
C THR A 82 12.94 7.03 -2.04
N GLU A 83 12.72 5.86 -1.43
CA GLU A 83 11.77 5.70 -0.34
C GLU A 83 12.15 6.50 0.91
N GLU A 84 13.42 6.46 1.31
CA GLU A 84 13.90 7.23 2.46
C GLU A 84 13.77 8.75 2.21
N ALA A 85 14.16 9.21 1.02
CA ALA A 85 14.03 10.60 0.62
C ALA A 85 12.56 11.04 0.67
N LEU A 86 11.65 10.24 0.10
CA LEU A 86 10.23 10.53 0.09
C LEU A 86 9.64 10.59 1.50
N ARG A 87 10.01 9.64 2.36
CA ARG A 87 9.59 9.63 3.77
C ARG A 87 10.04 10.89 4.49
N ARG A 88 11.29 11.32 4.32
CA ARG A 88 11.82 12.56 4.94
C ARG A 88 11.11 13.81 4.41
N LEU A 89 10.85 13.86 3.11
CA LEU A 89 10.16 14.99 2.50
C LEU A 89 8.73 15.16 3.03
N LEU A 90 8.03 14.04 3.26
CA LEU A 90 6.66 13.99 3.80
C LEU A 90 6.60 14.01 5.34
N GLN A 91 7.74 14.08 6.05
CA GLN A 91 7.73 14.15 7.52
C GLN A 91 7.01 15.42 7.99
N GLY A 92 6.09 15.24 8.95
CA GLY A 92 5.28 16.34 9.48
C GLY A 92 4.09 16.71 8.60
N THR A 93 3.84 15.97 7.52
CA THR A 93 2.66 16.16 6.66
C THR A 93 1.61 15.08 6.95
N GLU A 94 0.34 15.42 6.72
CA GLU A 94 -0.80 14.50 6.79
C GLU A 94 -0.92 13.62 5.53
N LEU A 95 0.04 13.69 4.62
CA LEU A 95 0.05 12.96 3.37
C LEU A 95 0.72 11.59 3.54
N LYS A 96 0.13 10.60 2.86
CA LYS A 96 0.64 9.25 2.72
C LYS A 96 0.82 8.94 1.24
N TYR A 97 1.75 8.03 0.96
CA TYR A 97 1.97 7.51 -0.37
C TYR A 97 1.49 6.06 -0.44
N SER A 98 0.93 5.68 -1.58
CA SER A 98 0.60 4.29 -1.93
C SER A 98 1.25 4.00 -3.28
N ARG A 99 1.60 2.73 -3.51
CA ARG A 99 2.19 2.29 -4.77
C ARG A 99 1.05 2.02 -5.76
N ALA A 100 1.03 2.76 -6.86
CA ALA A 100 0.07 2.55 -7.95
C ALA A 100 0.63 1.62 -9.04
N GLY A 101 1.96 1.40 -9.06
CA GLY A 101 2.65 0.52 -10.00
C GLY A 101 4.16 0.56 -9.77
N VAL A 102 4.92 -0.15 -10.61
CA VAL A 102 6.40 -0.15 -10.54
C VAL A 102 6.92 1.25 -10.82
N GLY A 103 7.60 1.85 -9.84
CA GLY A 103 8.10 3.23 -9.93
C GLY A 103 7.00 4.31 -9.96
N VAL A 104 5.74 3.95 -9.66
CA VAL A 104 4.61 4.91 -9.63
C VAL A 104 4.02 5.00 -8.23
N LEU A 105 4.07 6.20 -7.65
CA LEU A 105 3.56 6.53 -6.33
C LEU A 105 2.34 7.44 -6.44
N ALA A 106 1.29 7.17 -5.68
CA ALA A 106 0.11 8.03 -5.55
C ALA A 106 0.02 8.60 -4.14
N MET A 107 -0.13 9.92 -4.05
CA MET A 107 -0.28 10.65 -2.79
C MET A 107 -1.75 10.76 -2.42
N HIS A 108 -2.06 10.50 -1.15
CA HIS A 108 -3.41 10.62 -0.59
C HIS A 108 -3.32 11.10 0.85
N TYR A 109 -4.35 11.80 1.32
CA TYR A 109 -4.42 12.18 2.72
C TYR A 109 -4.60 10.95 3.60
N ARG A 110 -4.01 10.99 4.79
CA ARG A 110 -4.32 10.05 5.85
C ARG A 110 -5.78 10.28 6.25
N GLN A 111 -6.68 9.43 5.77
CA GLN A 111 -8.05 9.50 6.23
C GLN A 111 -8.09 9.14 7.73
N PRO A 112 -8.76 9.94 8.58
CA PRO A 112 -8.86 9.62 10.00
C PRO A 112 -9.52 8.25 10.16
N ALA A 113 -8.91 7.40 11.00
CA ALA A 113 -9.31 6.01 11.22
C ALA A 113 -10.79 5.85 11.64
N SER A 114 -11.39 6.89 12.21
CA SER A 114 -12.79 6.97 12.60
C SER A 114 -13.75 6.71 11.42
N CYS A 115 -13.48 7.28 10.25
CA CYS A 115 -14.32 7.06 9.06
C CYS A 115 -14.05 5.70 8.39
N ALA A 116 -12.80 5.21 8.44
CA ALA A 116 -12.45 3.90 7.87
C ALA A 116 -13.10 2.74 8.65
N ALA A 117 -13.20 2.85 9.98
CA ALA A 117 -13.87 1.87 10.83
C ALA A 117 -15.39 1.81 10.58
N LEU A 118 -16.05 2.96 10.39
CA LEU A 118 -17.47 3.05 10.03
C LEU A 118 -17.75 2.46 8.63
N SER A 119 -16.88 2.73 7.65
CA SER A 119 -17.01 2.19 6.29
C SER A 119 -16.72 0.69 6.20
N ALA A 120 -15.76 0.17 6.99
CA ALA A 120 -15.48 -1.26 7.06
C ALA A 120 -16.60 -2.04 7.76
N ALA A 121 -17.19 -1.46 8.82
CA ALA A 121 -18.35 -2.04 9.50
C ALA A 121 -19.60 -2.07 8.60
N ALA A 122 -19.83 -1.03 7.79
CA ALA A 122 -20.92 -1.01 6.81
C ALA A 122 -20.73 -2.03 5.68
N SER A 123 -19.48 -2.29 5.25
CA SER A 123 -19.18 -3.29 4.22
C SER A 123 -19.29 -4.74 4.72
N ALA A 124 -19.22 -4.99 6.03
CA ALA A 124 -19.38 -6.31 6.63
C ALA A 124 -20.86 -6.68 6.90
N ALA A 125 -21.78 -5.72 6.77
CA ALA A 125 -23.21 -5.88 7.06
C ALA A 125 -24.08 -6.15 5.82
N SER A 126 -23.50 -6.58 4.69
CA SER A 126 -24.26 -7.05 3.52
C SER A 126 -24.36 -8.58 3.49
N PRO A 127 -25.29 -9.22 4.23
CA PRO A 127 -25.74 -10.55 3.85
C PRO A 127 -26.56 -10.41 2.56
N ALA A 128 -26.25 -11.29 1.62
CA ALA A 128 -26.95 -11.43 0.35
C ALA A 128 -28.47 -11.56 0.56
N ILE A 129 -29.23 -10.54 0.16
CA ILE A 129 -30.66 -10.68 -0.06
C ILE A 129 -30.80 -11.31 -1.44
N ARG A 130 -30.72 -12.64 -1.46
CA ARG A 130 -31.30 -13.49 -2.49
C ARG A 130 -32.73 -13.79 -2.04
N ASP A 131 -33.71 -12.99 -2.47
CA ASP A 131 -35.02 -13.50 -2.90
C ASP A 131 -35.85 -12.37 -3.52
N SER A 132 -36.21 -12.58 -4.78
CA SER A 132 -37.49 -12.30 -5.43
C SER A 132 -38.23 -10.96 -5.32
N THR A 133 -38.78 -10.60 -6.48
CA THR A 133 -40.04 -9.89 -6.75
C THR A 133 -40.05 -8.35 -6.84
N VAL A 134 -39.98 -7.91 -8.11
CA VAL A 134 -40.78 -6.83 -8.74
C VAL A 134 -41.89 -6.25 -7.87
N ALA A 135 -41.77 -4.97 -7.51
CA ALA A 135 -42.91 -4.06 -7.33
C ALA A 135 -42.44 -2.59 -7.37
N MET A 136 -42.54 -2.02 -8.56
CA MET A 136 -42.97 -0.65 -8.84
C MET A 136 -43.07 0.34 -7.65
N ARG A 137 -42.23 1.36 -7.63
CA ARG A 137 -42.71 2.71 -7.28
C ARG A 137 -41.99 3.80 -8.08
N ARG A 138 -42.77 4.44 -8.94
CA ARG A 138 -42.50 5.71 -9.62
C ARG A 138 -42.10 6.78 -8.60
N GLY A 139 -41.11 7.57 -8.99
CA GLY A 139 -41.23 9.02 -8.98
C GLY A 139 -40.63 9.76 -7.79
N SER A 140 -40.18 10.97 -8.13
CA SER A 140 -39.77 12.11 -7.29
C SER A 140 -38.39 11.98 -6.64
N ALA A 141 -37.41 12.73 -7.14
CA ALA A 141 -37.16 14.16 -6.84
C ALA A 141 -36.35 14.26 -5.54
N ASP A 142 -35.07 14.62 -5.63
CA ASP A 142 -34.59 16.00 -5.55
C ASP A 142 -34.26 16.37 -4.09
N ALA A 143 -33.14 17.10 -3.96
CA ALA A 143 -32.72 17.87 -2.81
C ALA A 143 -32.23 17.17 -1.52
N ALA A 144 -31.11 17.74 -1.07
CA ALA A 144 -30.79 18.04 0.34
C ALA A 144 -30.25 16.91 1.22
N CYS A 145 -28.93 16.88 1.36
CA CYS A 145 -28.18 17.28 2.58
C CYS A 145 -26.77 16.69 2.47
N ARG A 146 -25.71 17.51 2.38
CA ARG A 146 -25.06 18.34 3.42
C ARG A 146 -23.88 17.59 4.02
#